data_AF-A0A5B7DES7-F1
#
_entry.id   AF-A0A5B7DES7-F1
#
_cell.length_a   1.000
_cell.length_b   1.000
_cell.length_c   1.000
_cell.angle_alpha   90.00
_cell.angle_beta   90.00
_cell.angle_gamma   90.00
#
_symmetry.space_group_name_H-M   'P 1'
#
loop_
_entity.id
_entity.type
_entity.pdbx_description
1 polymer ?
#
loop_
_entity_poly.entity_id
_entity_poly.type
_entity_poly.pdbx_seq_one_letter_code
_entity_poly.pdbx_strand_id
1 'polypeptide(L)'
;MFSLLNSQPEFLQVEPSALAVASIISAVRGLIPLSECTAALTTFAAAVNLDPHALHALVNQVDLVVEREAMLVPSPVSTQQTQQPLTPTNKQQPPEPMEFFDVQKTPTEVTDIHF
;
A
#
# COMPACT_ATOMS: atom_id res chain seq x y z
N MET A 1 9.52 6.18 3.43
CA MET A 1 9.14 7.35 2.60
C MET A 1 10.37 8.13 2.14
N PHE A 2 11.22 8.66 3.04
CA PHE A 2 12.43 9.42 2.64
C PHE A 2 13.37 8.71 1.66
N SER A 3 13.55 7.40 1.80
CA SER A 3 14.40 6.60 0.90
C SER A 3 13.89 6.54 -0.55
N LEU A 4 12.58 6.75 -0.78
CA LEU A 4 11.97 6.72 -2.12
C LEU A 4 12.08 8.07 -2.83
N LEU A 5 12.25 9.16 -2.08
CA LEU A 5 12.37 10.48 -2.67
C LEU A 5 13.80 10.74 -3.14
N ASN A 6 14.78 10.06 -2.54
CA ASN A 6 16.18 10.19 -2.92
C ASN A 6 16.52 9.51 -4.27
N SER A 7 15.60 8.73 -4.83
CA SER A 7 15.75 8.11 -6.16
C SER A 7 15.19 8.96 -7.30
N GLN A 8 14.44 10.04 -6.99
CA GLN A 8 13.85 10.92 -8.00
C GLN A 8 14.71 12.17 -8.22
N PRO A 9 15.07 12.51 -9.48
CA PRO A 9 15.93 13.65 -9.77
C PRO A 9 15.29 14.99 -9.41
N GLU A 10 13.96 15.05 -9.36
CA GLU A 10 13.15 16.24 -9.08
C GLU A 10 13.33 16.73 -7.62
N PHE A 11 13.61 15.82 -6.68
CA PHE A 11 13.78 16.17 -5.27
C PHE A 11 15.22 16.50 -4.87
N LEU A 12 16.21 16.30 -5.74
CA LEU A 12 17.61 16.63 -5.46
C LEU A 12 17.87 18.13 -5.28
N GLN A 13 16.99 18.97 -5.81
CA GLN A 13 17.09 20.44 -5.72
C GLN A 13 16.23 21.02 -4.59
N VAL A 14 15.43 20.19 -3.91
CA VAL A 14 14.52 20.62 -2.84
C VAL A 14 15.25 20.53 -1.50
N GLU A 15 15.02 21.50 -0.62
CA GLU A 15 15.57 21.42 0.73
C GLU A 15 15.06 20.16 1.47
N PRO A 16 15.95 19.41 2.16
CA PRO A 16 15.54 18.20 2.89
C PRO A 16 14.46 18.46 3.96
N SER A 17 14.47 19.64 4.56
CA SER A 17 13.45 20.11 5.52
C SER A 17 12.06 20.21 4.90
N ALA A 18 11.95 20.84 3.72
CA ALA A 18 10.70 20.96 2.97
C ALA A 18 10.19 19.58 2.52
N LEU A 19 11.09 18.72 2.04
CA LEU A 19 10.76 17.36 1.63
C LEU A 19 10.27 16.49 2.81
N ALA A 20 10.87 16.65 4.00
CA ALA A 20 10.41 16.00 5.22
C ALA A 20 8.99 16.39 5.58
N VAL A 21 8.74 17.70 5.59
CA VAL A 21 7.43 18.25 5.91
C VAL A 21 6.38 17.80 4.89
N ALA A 22 6.68 17.85 3.59
CA ALA A 22 5.76 17.39 2.56
C ALA A 22 5.43 15.89 2.72
N SER A 23 6.41 15.07 3.09
CA SER A 23 6.20 13.66 3.40
C SER A 23 5.29 13.44 4.60
N ILE A 24 5.48 14.23 5.67
CA ILE A 24 4.63 14.16 6.87
C ILE A 24 3.19 14.57 6.52
N ILE A 25 3.01 15.68 5.82
CA ILE A 25 1.68 16.17 5.42
C ILE A 25 0.99 15.14 4.51
N SER A 26 1.70 14.60 3.52
CA SER A 26 1.21 13.53 2.64
C SER A 26 0.73 12.31 3.44
N ALA A 27 1.48 11.90 4.48
CA ALA A 27 1.11 10.77 5.33
C ALA A 27 -0.12 11.03 6.22
N VAL A 28 -0.31 12.26 6.71
CA VAL A 28 -1.39 12.58 7.66
C VAL A 28 -2.66 13.14 7.01
N ARG A 29 -2.61 13.65 5.77
CA ARG A 29 -3.78 14.30 5.12
C ARG A 29 -5.01 13.41 4.97
N GLY A 30 -4.82 12.09 4.93
CA GLY A 30 -5.90 11.10 4.88
C GLY A 30 -6.50 10.74 6.25
N LEU A 31 -5.90 11.24 7.34
CA LEU A 31 -6.25 10.89 8.71
C LEU A 31 -6.90 12.04 9.49
N ILE A 32 -6.76 13.28 8.99
CA ILE A 32 -7.27 14.49 9.66
C ILE A 32 -8.29 15.24 8.77
N PRO A 33 -9.21 16.04 9.36
CA PRO A 33 -10.11 16.89 8.61
C PRO A 33 -9.36 17.89 7.70
N LEU A 34 -9.95 18.21 6.54
CA LEU A 34 -9.35 19.12 5.55
C LEU A 34 -9.02 20.52 6.13
N SER A 35 -9.85 21.01 7.06
CA SER A 35 -9.62 22.28 7.75
C SER A 35 -8.33 22.28 8.56
N GLU A 36 -8.04 21.17 9.26
CA GLU A 36 -6.83 20.98 10.04
C GLU A 36 -5.61 20.78 9.14
N CYS A 37 -5.77 20.06 8.04
CA CYS A 37 -4.71 19.89 7.04
C CYS A 37 -4.27 21.23 6.46
N THR A 38 -5.21 22.14 6.16
CA THR A 38 -4.90 23.47 5.61
C THR A 38 -4.17 24.35 6.63
N ALA A 39 -4.59 24.30 7.90
CA ALA A 39 -3.91 25.00 8.99
C ALA A 39 -2.50 24.44 9.24
N ALA A 40 -2.34 23.11 9.25
CA ALA A 40 -1.06 22.44 9.37
C ALA A 40 -0.12 22.83 8.23
N LEU A 41 -0.61 22.84 6.98
CA LEU A 41 0.18 23.21 5.81
C LEU A 41 0.71 24.64 5.91
N THR A 42 -0.13 25.59 6.32
CA THR A 42 0.28 26.99 6.52
C THR A 42 1.35 27.12 7.62
N THR A 43 1.16 26.41 8.73
CA THR A 43 2.08 26.42 9.87
C THR A 43 3.43 25.82 9.51
N PHE A 44 3.42 24.67 8.84
CA PHE A 44 4.65 24.00 8.44
C PHE A 44 5.38 24.73 7.31
N ALA A 45 4.66 25.35 6.37
CA ALA A 45 5.23 26.20 5.34
C ALA A 45 6.05 27.35 5.95
N ALA A 46 5.50 28.02 6.97
CA ALA A 46 6.23 29.03 7.73
C ALA A 46 7.46 28.45 8.45
N ALA A 47 7.36 27.24 9.03
CA ALA A 47 8.46 26.60 9.74
C ALA A 47 9.65 26.24 8.83
N VAL A 48 9.40 25.93 7.55
CA VAL A 48 10.46 25.65 6.55
C VAL A 48 10.76 26.84 5.65
N ASN A 49 10.28 28.04 5.97
CA ASN A 49 10.43 29.26 5.17
C ASN A 49 10.03 29.08 3.69
N LEU A 50 8.97 28.31 3.44
CA LEU A 50 8.45 28.03 2.10
C LEU A 50 7.06 28.64 1.94
N ASP A 51 6.71 29.02 0.72
CA ASP A 51 5.35 29.45 0.40
C ASP A 51 4.36 28.27 0.57
N PRO A 52 3.17 28.48 1.16
CA PRO A 52 2.17 27.41 1.32
C PRO A 52 1.76 26.75 -0.01
N HIS A 53 1.62 27.51 -1.11
CA HIS A 53 1.29 26.92 -2.40
C HIS A 53 2.45 26.07 -2.94
N ALA A 54 3.69 26.50 -2.74
CA ALA A 54 4.87 25.71 -3.08
C ALA A 54 4.96 24.42 -2.25
N LEU A 55 4.69 24.48 -0.94
CA LEU A 55 4.64 23.30 -0.09
C LEU A 55 3.52 22.34 -0.52
N HIS A 56 2.34 22.86 -0.86
CA HIS A 56 1.23 22.06 -1.36
C HIS A 56 1.58 21.35 -2.68
N ALA A 57 2.25 22.04 -3.60
CA ALA A 57 2.75 21.42 -4.83
C ALA A 57 3.73 20.28 -4.55
N LEU A 58 4.65 20.48 -3.58
CA LEU A 58 5.60 19.45 -3.15
C LEU A 58 4.91 18.23 -2.54
N VAL A 59 3.88 18.43 -1.70
CA VAL A 59 3.06 17.34 -1.15
C VAL A 59 2.45 16.50 -2.27
N ASN A 60 1.84 17.15 -3.27
CA ASN A 60 1.24 16.43 -4.41
C ASN A 60 2.27 15.63 -5.22
N GLN A 61 3.49 16.15 -5.39
CA GLN A 61 4.57 15.40 -6.04
C GLN A 61 4.98 14.17 -5.23
N VAL A 62 5.08 14.31 -3.91
CA VAL A 62 5.35 13.18 -3.01
C VAL A 62 4.25 12.13 -3.12
N ASP A 63 2.98 12.53 -3.17
CA ASP A 63 1.86 11.61 -3.34
C ASP A 63 1.95 10.82 -4.64
N LEU A 64 2.22 11.50 -5.77
CA LEU A 64 2.36 10.86 -7.08
C LEU A 64 3.50 9.82 -7.08
N VAL A 65 4.61 10.12 -6.42
CA VAL A 65 5.74 9.19 -6.31
C VAL A 65 5.37 8.00 -5.44
N VAL A 66 4.68 8.21 -4.32
CA VAL A 66 4.20 7.14 -3.45
C VAL A 66 3.21 6.24 -4.18
N GLU A 67 2.28 6.80 -4.97
CA GLU A 67 1.32 6.04 -5.77
C GLU A 67 2.03 5.19 -6.83
N ARG A 68 3.00 5.77 -7.56
CA ARG A 68 3.81 5.03 -8.55
C ARG A 68 4.57 3.87 -7.93
N GLU A 69 5.21 4.09 -6.78
CA GLU A 69 5.94 3.05 -6.07
C GLU A 69 4.98 1.98 -5.52
N ALA A 70 3.80 2.36 -5.02
CA ALA A 70 2.79 1.43 -4.53
C ALA A 70 2.29 0.47 -5.63
N MET A 71 2.23 0.92 -6.89
CA MET A 71 1.89 0.06 -8.03
C MET A 71 2.99 -0.94 -8.41
N LEU A 72 4.24 -0.65 -8.03
CA LEU A 72 5.40 -1.50 -8.33
C LEU A 72 5.67 -2.54 -7.23
N VAL A 73 5.09 -2.39 -6.04
CA VAL A 73 5.13 -3.43 -5.01
C VAL A 73 4.26 -4.60 -5.48
N PRO A 74 4.83 -5.79 -5.72
CA PRO A 74 4.03 -6.96 -6.06
C PRO A 74 3.08 -7.23 -4.90
N SER A 75 1.77 -7.17 -5.14
CA SER A 75 0.80 -7.78 -4.24
C SER A 75 1.25 -9.23 -3.99
N PRO A 76 1.29 -9.72 -2.73
CA PRO A 76 1.48 -11.14 -2.51
C PRO A 76 0.41 -11.86 -3.32
N VAL A 77 0.88 -12.62 -4.30
CA VAL A 77 0.09 -13.32 -5.28
C VAL A 77 -0.80 -14.28 -4.50
N SER A 78 -2.08 -13.92 -4.32
CA SER A 78 -3.13 -14.94 -4.20
C SER A 78 -3.05 -15.74 -5.49
N THR A 79 -2.44 -16.91 -5.42
CA THR A 79 -2.45 -17.93 -6.45
C THR A 79 -3.89 -18.37 -6.70
N GLN A 80 -4.67 -17.57 -7.42
CA GLN A 80 -5.80 -18.07 -8.17
C GLN A 80 -5.31 -18.35 -9.58
N GLN A 81 -4.70 -19.53 -9.71
CA GLN A 81 -4.53 -20.18 -10.99
C GLN A 81 -5.92 -20.41 -11.60
N THR A 82 -6.19 -19.65 -12.65
CA THR A 82 -6.77 -20.13 -13.91
C THR A 82 -7.32 -21.56 -13.91
N GLN A 83 -8.65 -21.69 -13.90
CA GLN A 83 -9.33 -22.65 -14.77
C GLN A 83 -10.57 -21.98 -15.37
N GLN A 84 -10.46 -21.55 -16.63
CA GLN A 84 -11.60 -21.58 -17.53
C GLN A 84 -12.01 -23.05 -17.71
N PRO A 85 -13.32 -23.33 -17.73
CA PRO A 85 -13.80 -24.14 -18.84
C PRO A 85 -14.99 -23.50 -19.54
N LEU A 86 -14.93 -23.58 -20.86
CA LEU A 86 -16.04 -23.43 -21.81
C LEU A 86 -17.24 -24.27 -21.33
N THR A 87 -18.43 -23.67 -21.21
CA THR A 87 -19.68 -24.42 -21.28
C THR A 87 -19.92 -24.77 -22.76
N PRO A 88 -20.36 -26.01 -23.07
CA PRO A 88 -21.80 -26.23 -23.09
C PRO A 88 -22.28 -27.66 -22.71
N THR A 89 -23.53 -27.70 -22.24
CA THR A 89 -24.49 -28.82 -22.30
C THR A 89 -24.30 -30.04 -21.37
N ASN A 90 -25.30 -30.17 -20.48
CA ASN A 90 -26.06 -31.39 -20.19
C ASN A 90 -25.38 -32.52 -19.40
N LYS A 91 -25.61 -32.56 -18.08
CA LYS A 91 -26.42 -33.61 -17.43
C LYS A 91 -26.45 -33.45 -15.89
N GLN A 92 -27.67 -33.48 -15.37
CA GLN A 92 -28.12 -34.07 -14.11
C GLN A 92 -27.91 -33.31 -12.77
N GLN A 93 -29.00 -33.40 -12.01
CA GLN A 93 -29.42 -32.73 -10.77
C GLN A 93 -28.62 -33.09 -9.49
N PRO A 94 -28.81 -32.31 -8.41
CA PRO A 94 -28.12 -32.36 -7.10
C PRO A 94 -28.84 -33.31 -6.10
N PRO A 95 -28.32 -33.57 -4.86
CA PRO A 95 -28.47 -32.65 -3.72
C PRO A 95 -27.32 -32.66 -2.67
N GLU A 96 -27.30 -31.61 -1.82
CA GLU A 96 -26.62 -31.52 -0.50
C GLU A 96 -27.19 -32.57 0.52
N PRO A 97 -26.82 -32.65 1.84
CA PRO A 97 -25.96 -31.79 2.68
C PRO A 97 -25.05 -32.50 3.74
N MET A 98 -24.27 -31.69 4.47
CA MET A 98 -23.78 -31.88 5.85
C MET A 98 -22.84 -33.06 6.19
N GLU A 99 -21.61 -32.75 6.64
CA GLU A 99 -21.10 -33.15 7.96
C GLU A 99 -19.97 -32.17 8.38
N PHE A 100 -20.29 -31.26 9.30
CA PHE A 100 -19.30 -30.63 10.16
C PHE A 100 -18.95 -31.66 11.24
N PHE A 101 -17.77 -32.27 11.16
CA PHE A 101 -17.13 -32.89 12.32
C PHE A 101 -15.68 -32.44 12.42
N ASP A 102 -15.47 -31.63 13.44
CA ASP A 102 -14.20 -31.24 14.04
C ASP A 102 -13.52 -32.48 14.64
N VAL A 103 -12.37 -32.91 14.11
CA VAL A 103 -11.40 -33.72 14.86
C VAL A 103 -9.99 -33.35 14.39
N GLN A 104 -9.27 -32.64 15.26
CA GLN A 104 -7.82 -32.53 15.29
C GLN A 104 -7.09 -33.83 14.90
N LYS A 105 -6.29 -33.80 13.82
CA LYS A 105 -5.12 -34.69 13.68
C LYS A 105 -4.16 -34.18 12.61
N THR A 106 -3.13 -33.46 13.03
CA THR A 106 -1.89 -33.31 12.23
C THR A 106 -1.22 -34.67 12.08
N PRO A 107 -0.90 -35.15 10.86
CA PRO A 107 0.05 -36.23 10.71
C PRO A 107 1.45 -35.65 10.94
N THR A 108 1.99 -35.87 12.14
CA THR A 108 3.42 -35.67 12.41
C THR A 108 4.18 -36.77 11.66
N GLU A 109 4.63 -36.48 10.45
CA GLU A 109 5.52 -37.38 9.72
C GLU A 109 6.93 -37.24 10.28
N VAL A 110 7.35 -38.26 11.03
CA VAL A 110 8.69 -38.44 11.58
C VAL A 110 9.65 -38.66 10.42
N THR A 111 10.64 -37.80 10.26
CA THR A 111 11.83 -38.11 9.47
C THR A 111 13.01 -38.26 10.43
N ASP A 112 13.39 -39.51 10.67
CA ASP A 112 14.68 -39.88 11.27
C ASP A 112 15.80 -39.32 10.40
N ILE A 113 16.61 -38.42 10.97
CA ILE A 113 17.84 -37.92 10.34
C ILE A 113 19.02 -38.53 11.10
N HIS A 114 19.67 -39.53 10.50
CA HIS A 114 20.96 -40.04 10.95
C HIS A 114 22.08 -39.34 10.17
N PHE A 115 22.95 -38.63 10.89
CA PHE A 115 24.34 -38.36 10.48
C PHE A 115 25.26 -38.56 11.68
#